data_AF-A0A817HDM7-F1
#
_entry.id   AF-A0A817HDM7-F1
#
_cell.length_a   1.000
_cell.length_b   1.000
_cell.length_c   1.000
_cell.angle_alpha   90.00
_cell.angle_beta   90.00
_cell.angle_gamma   90.00
#
_symmetry.space_group_name_H-M   'P 1'
#
loop_
_entity.id
_entity.type
_entity.pdbx_description
1 polymer ?
#
loop_
_entity_poly.entity_id
_entity_poly.type
_entity_poly.pdbx_seq_one_letter_code
_entity_poly.pdbx_strand_id
1 'polypeptide(L)'
;MMVVPQSQATSNESRLELDKNKKNYINTLTLSKRLSDRYAGHHALKNIFYPETCRLRDKFKQMCETLLLDDPIDYGLKIIDLLWRKAAYEPIQIFKRYRQEYDETTIVEIEIMYRMHLLSVFGYYSNLLIKFVSMIKPYRNMNHFFDFIQLFNENKSVNLTTTTKIENLVESLLKVIHKCLVCLGDISRYLSEYDGCIQTAEKYYTMAVLLDPEIGMPLNQLGTLCGRSNSSCDAAFFYLLCLSAVHPFDGAKDNLQMLFERNEKRFLELSKQQTKNRNDKTRFVEFIDRIF
;
A
#
# COMPACT_ATOMS: atom_id res chain seq x y z
N MET A 1 39.03 14.67 -40.07
CA MET A 1 38.02 14.47 -39.00
C MET A 1 37.39 13.10 -39.21
N MET A 2 37.76 12.11 -38.39
CA MET A 2 37.13 10.79 -38.44
C MET A 2 35.74 10.88 -37.81
N VAL A 3 34.70 10.65 -38.62
CA VAL A 3 33.32 10.54 -38.17
C VAL A 3 33.18 9.19 -37.48
N VAL A 4 33.05 9.19 -36.14
CA VAL A 4 32.68 7.99 -35.39
C VAL A 4 31.27 7.58 -35.83
N PRO A 5 31.01 6.31 -36.21
CA PRO A 5 29.68 5.90 -36.66
C PRO A 5 28.67 6.05 -35.52
N GLN A 6 27.54 6.73 -35.75
CA GLN A 6 26.46 6.95 -34.78
C GLN A 6 25.94 5.65 -34.13
N SER A 7 26.09 4.50 -34.79
CA SER A 7 25.73 3.18 -34.26
C SER A 7 26.68 2.65 -33.17
N GLN A 8 27.96 2.98 -33.21
CA GLN A 8 28.91 2.60 -32.16
C GLN A 8 28.77 3.50 -30.93
N ALA A 9 28.49 4.79 -31.13
CA ALA A 9 28.23 5.75 -30.05
C ALA A 9 26.99 5.36 -29.24
N THR A 10 25.87 5.05 -29.89
CA THR A 10 24.63 4.59 -29.24
C THR A 10 24.78 3.24 -28.51
N SER A 11 25.59 2.32 -29.04
CA SER A 11 25.87 1.05 -28.36
C SER A 11 26.76 1.23 -27.12
N ASN A 12 27.68 2.20 -27.13
CA ASN A 12 28.55 2.50 -25.99
C ASN A 12 27.78 3.26 -24.90
N GLU A 13 26.90 4.19 -25.26
CA GLU A 13 26.04 4.91 -24.31
C GLU A 13 25.08 3.96 -23.58
N SER A 14 24.39 3.08 -24.31
CA SER A 14 23.50 2.08 -23.70
C SER A 14 24.24 1.11 -22.77
N ARG A 15 25.49 0.74 -23.10
CA ARG A 15 26.34 -0.09 -22.22
C ARG A 15 26.77 0.65 -20.95
N LEU A 16 27.13 1.93 -21.07
CA LEU A 16 27.49 2.78 -19.94
C LEU A 16 26.30 3.02 -19.00
N GLU A 17 25.10 3.19 -19.54
CA GLU A 17 23.86 3.30 -18.76
C GLU A 17 23.53 2.01 -18.01
N LEU A 18 23.68 0.85 -18.65
CA LEU A 18 23.50 -0.45 -18.01
C LEU A 18 24.46 -0.64 -16.82
N ASP A 19 25.72 -0.26 -16.98
CA ASP A 19 26.74 -0.36 -15.93
C ASP A 19 26.48 0.64 -14.80
N LYS A 20 25.96 1.84 -15.11
CA LYS A 20 25.49 2.82 -14.12
C LYS A 20 24.32 2.26 -13.30
N ASN A 21 23.30 1.69 -13.93
CA ASN A 21 22.10 1.19 -13.24
C ASN A 21 22.41 -0.01 -12.35
N LYS A 22 23.28 -0.93 -12.79
CA LYS A 22 23.80 -2.01 -11.94
C LYS A 22 24.52 -1.48 -10.70
N LYS A 23 25.37 -0.46 -10.85
CA LYS A 23 26.06 0.18 -9.72
C LYS A 23 25.07 0.85 -8.77
N ASN A 24 24.09 1.56 -9.30
CA ASN A 24 23.03 2.20 -8.51
C ASN A 24 22.22 1.16 -7.74
N TYR A 25 21.90 0.02 -8.36
CA TYR A 25 21.20 -1.09 -7.71
C TYR A 25 21.99 -1.64 -6.52
N ILE A 26 23.29 -1.90 -6.68
CA ILE A 26 24.17 -2.37 -5.59
C ILE A 26 24.22 -1.34 -4.45
N ASN A 27 24.31 -0.05 -4.78
CA ASN A 27 24.28 1.02 -3.79
C ASN A 27 22.95 1.06 -3.03
N THR A 28 21.81 0.89 -3.72
CA THR A 28 20.48 0.79 -3.10
C THR A 28 20.41 -0.37 -2.12
N LEU A 29 20.92 -1.55 -2.49
CA LEU A 29 20.97 -2.71 -1.59
C LEU A 29 21.87 -2.45 -0.38
N THR A 30 22.98 -1.74 -0.56
CA THR A 30 23.88 -1.36 0.52
C THR A 30 23.20 -0.41 1.52
N LEU A 31 22.48 0.61 1.00
CA LEU A 31 21.70 1.52 1.84
C LEU A 31 20.56 0.79 2.56
N SER A 32 19.90 -0.17 1.90
CA SER A 32 18.88 -1.02 2.51
C SER A 32 19.41 -1.86 3.68
N LYS A 33 20.61 -2.43 3.55
CA LYS A 33 21.27 -3.16 4.66
C LYS A 33 21.55 -2.23 5.84
N ARG A 34 22.12 -1.05 5.57
CA ARG A 34 22.38 -0.04 6.61
C ARG A 34 21.11 0.41 7.33
N LEU A 35 19.98 0.54 6.62
CA LEU A 35 18.69 0.80 7.27
C LEU A 35 18.27 -0.35 8.18
N SER A 36 18.45 -1.59 7.73
CA SER A 36 18.13 -2.80 8.52
C SER A 36 18.91 -2.83 9.83
N ASP A 37 20.19 -2.43 9.81
CA ASP A 37 21.02 -2.35 11.00
C ASP A 37 20.47 -1.31 12.01
N ARG A 38 19.94 -0.19 11.51
CA ARG A 38 19.31 0.85 12.35
C ARG A 38 17.96 0.42 12.91
N TYR A 39 17.30 -0.53 12.25
CA TYR A 39 16.00 -1.08 12.61
C TYR A 39 16.10 -2.28 13.56
N ALA A 40 17.32 -2.77 13.82
CA ALA A 40 17.57 -3.86 14.74
C ALA A 40 17.73 -3.38 16.19
N GLY A 41 17.47 -4.29 17.13
CA GLY A 41 17.73 -4.12 18.56
C GLY A 41 16.58 -3.52 19.37
N HIS A 42 16.77 -3.49 20.70
CA HIS A 42 15.73 -3.09 21.67
C HIS A 42 15.34 -1.60 21.61
N HIS A 43 16.20 -0.73 21.05
CA HIS A 43 15.90 0.70 20.88
C HIS A 43 15.43 1.06 19.46
N ALA A 44 15.02 0.07 18.66
CA ALA A 44 14.62 0.26 17.27
C ALA A 44 13.57 1.37 17.10
N LEU A 45 12.59 1.46 18.01
CA LEU A 45 11.48 2.42 17.88
C LEU A 45 11.92 3.90 17.95
N LYS A 46 12.84 4.26 18.84
CA LYS A 46 13.41 5.62 18.84
C LYS A 46 14.38 5.82 17.68
N ASN A 47 15.20 4.81 17.40
CA ASN A 47 16.23 4.87 16.37
C ASN A 47 15.66 5.10 14.96
N ILE A 48 14.46 4.59 14.66
CA ILE A 48 13.83 4.76 13.35
C ILE A 48 13.44 6.21 13.06
N PHE A 49 13.30 7.08 14.07
CA PHE A 49 12.93 8.49 13.87
C PHE A 49 14.09 9.48 14.11
N TYR A 50 15.27 8.99 14.47
CA TYR A 50 16.44 9.86 14.62
C TYR A 50 16.85 10.53 13.31
N PRO A 51 17.33 11.79 13.35
CA PRO A 51 17.70 12.56 12.17
C PRO A 51 18.64 11.83 11.21
N GLU A 52 19.62 11.09 11.73
CA GLU A 52 20.58 10.32 10.93
C GLU A 52 19.89 9.17 10.18
N THR A 53 18.94 8.50 10.83
CA THR A 53 18.17 7.41 10.22
C THR A 53 17.19 7.96 9.19
N CYS A 54 16.58 9.12 9.44
CA CYS A 54 15.74 9.83 8.48
C CYS A 54 16.54 10.24 7.23
N ARG A 55 17.71 10.86 7.39
CA ARG A 55 18.61 11.22 6.28
C ARG A 55 19.06 10.00 5.47
N LEU A 56 19.39 8.90 6.15
CA LEU A 56 19.75 7.64 5.48
C LEU A 56 18.59 7.10 4.64
N ARG A 57 17.36 7.18 5.16
CA ARG A 57 16.15 6.78 4.45
C ARG A 57 15.86 7.67 3.26
N ASP A 58 16.05 8.98 3.38
CA ASP A 58 15.89 9.92 2.26
C ASP A 58 16.88 9.63 1.14
N LYS A 59 18.15 9.35 1.47
CA LYS A 59 19.15 8.93 0.48
C LYS A 59 18.78 7.60 -0.20
N PHE A 60 18.26 6.64 0.57
CA PHE A 60 17.78 5.38 0.03
C PHE A 60 16.59 5.58 -0.92
N LYS A 61 15.58 6.36 -0.51
CA LYS A 61 14.42 6.71 -1.33
C LYS A 61 14.85 7.36 -2.67
N GLN A 62 15.73 8.36 -2.62
CA GLN A 62 16.25 9.02 -3.82
C GLN A 62 16.92 8.04 -4.79
N MET A 63 17.73 7.11 -4.29
CA MET A 63 18.38 6.10 -5.15
C MET A 63 17.37 5.12 -5.76
N CYS A 64 16.35 4.70 -4.99
CA CYS A 64 15.25 3.89 -5.50
C CYS A 64 14.51 4.62 -6.63
N GLU A 65 14.19 5.89 -6.43
CA GLU A 65 13.51 6.70 -7.44
C GLU A 65 14.32 6.86 -8.72
N THR A 66 15.63 7.10 -8.63
CA THR A 66 16.48 7.12 -9.82
C THR A 66 16.36 5.81 -10.61
N LEU A 67 16.42 4.65 -9.95
CA LEU A 67 16.27 3.36 -10.64
C LEU A 67 14.86 3.13 -11.20
N LEU A 68 13.82 3.57 -10.48
CA LEU A 68 12.43 3.45 -10.92
C LEU A 68 12.14 4.27 -12.18
N LEU A 69 12.84 5.40 -12.37
CA LEU A 69 12.66 6.30 -13.51
C LEU A 69 13.62 5.97 -14.66
N ASP A 70 14.87 5.62 -14.36
CA ASP A 70 15.90 5.36 -15.37
C ASP A 70 15.69 3.98 -16.04
N ASP A 71 15.24 2.96 -15.29
CA ASP A 71 15.12 1.58 -15.79
C ASP A 71 13.99 0.79 -15.11
N PRO A 72 12.72 1.19 -15.38
CA PRO A 72 11.55 0.53 -14.82
C PRO A 72 11.35 -0.90 -15.34
N ILE A 73 11.92 -1.28 -16.49
CA ILE A 73 11.75 -2.62 -17.05
C ILE A 73 12.52 -3.65 -16.21
N ASP A 74 13.81 -3.41 -15.96
CA ASP A 74 14.66 -4.41 -15.27
C ASP A 74 14.57 -4.33 -13.74
N TYR A 75 14.33 -3.12 -13.20
CA TYR A 75 14.39 -2.84 -11.77
C TYR A 75 13.06 -2.42 -11.14
N GLY A 76 12.05 -2.02 -11.94
CA GLY A 76 10.83 -1.39 -11.44
C GLY A 76 10.17 -2.12 -10.27
N LEU A 77 9.78 -3.38 -10.49
CA LEU A 77 9.08 -4.20 -9.48
C LEU A 77 9.96 -4.52 -8.27
N LYS A 78 11.24 -4.84 -8.50
CA LYS A 78 12.18 -5.17 -7.41
C LYS A 78 12.40 -3.97 -6.50
N ILE A 79 12.50 -2.78 -7.09
CA ILE A 79 12.78 -1.54 -6.36
C ILE A 79 11.54 -1.01 -5.67
N ILE A 80 10.35 -1.02 -6.27
CA ILE A 80 9.13 -0.56 -5.58
C ILE A 80 8.81 -1.43 -4.37
N ASP A 81 8.99 -2.75 -4.46
CA ASP A 81 8.81 -3.68 -3.33
C ASP A 81 9.88 -3.47 -2.24
N LEU A 82 11.14 -3.27 -2.64
CA LEU A 82 12.24 -2.97 -1.71
C LEU A 82 12.03 -1.62 -0.99
N LEU A 83 11.62 -0.61 -1.75
CA LEU A 83 11.31 0.73 -1.27
C LEU A 83 10.19 0.69 -0.23
N TRP A 84 9.09 -0.01 -0.54
CA TRP A 84 7.97 -0.20 0.38
C TRP A 84 8.41 -0.84 1.68
N ARG A 85 9.05 -2.01 1.56
CA ARG A 85 9.48 -2.78 2.72
C ARG A 85 10.38 -1.98 3.66
N LYS A 86 11.39 -1.30 3.11
CA LYS A 86 12.43 -0.64 3.90
C LYS A 86 12.10 0.78 4.31
N ALA A 87 11.49 1.59 3.46
CA ALA A 87 11.24 2.99 3.77
C ALA A 87 9.92 3.22 4.52
N ALA A 88 8.96 2.30 4.41
CA ALA A 88 7.63 2.46 5.00
C ALA A 88 7.26 1.30 5.94
N TYR A 89 7.16 0.09 5.42
CA TYR A 89 6.56 -1.04 6.14
C TYR A 89 7.33 -1.44 7.40
N GLU A 90 8.66 -1.59 7.34
CA GLU A 90 9.47 -1.94 8.52
C GLU A 90 9.35 -0.89 9.65
N PRO A 91 9.51 0.42 9.40
CA PRO A 91 9.19 1.45 10.40
C PRO A 91 7.78 1.34 11.01
N ILE A 92 6.77 1.08 10.18
CA ILE A 92 5.38 0.89 10.64
C ILE A 92 5.25 -0.32 11.56
N GLN A 93 5.84 -1.45 11.16
CA GLN A 93 5.82 -2.68 11.97
C GLN A 93 6.55 -2.51 13.30
N ILE A 94 7.71 -1.83 13.30
CA ILE A 94 8.47 -1.53 14.52
C ILE A 94 7.63 -0.66 15.46
N PHE A 95 6.98 0.40 14.95
CA PHE A 95 6.07 1.22 15.74
C PHE A 95 4.93 0.38 16.34
N LYS A 96 4.21 -0.39 15.52
CA LYS A 96 3.10 -1.21 15.99
C LYS A 96 3.52 -2.25 17.03
N ARG A 97 4.72 -2.80 16.92
CA ARG A 97 5.25 -3.82 17.83
C ARG A 97 5.64 -3.26 19.19
N TYR A 98 6.41 -2.17 19.21
CA TYR A 98 7.07 -1.70 20.44
C TYR A 98 6.36 -0.55 21.14
N ARG A 99 5.30 0.05 20.54
CA ARG A 99 4.60 1.21 21.14
C ARG A 99 4.06 0.96 22.56
N GLN A 100 3.75 -0.29 22.91
CA GLN A 100 3.20 -0.64 24.21
C GLN A 100 4.26 -0.75 25.32
N GLU A 101 5.55 -0.72 24.97
CA GLU A 101 6.66 -0.87 25.92
C GLU A 101 7.14 0.47 26.52
N TYR A 102 6.55 1.59 26.09
CA TYR A 102 6.94 2.94 26.52
C TYR A 102 5.90 3.56 27.44
N ASP A 103 6.36 4.46 28.32
CA ASP A 103 5.50 5.29 29.16
C ASP A 103 4.65 6.27 28.32
N GLU A 104 3.56 6.77 28.92
CA GLU A 104 2.58 7.64 28.27
C GLU A 104 3.18 8.92 27.68
N THR A 105 4.20 9.51 28.31
CA THR A 105 4.80 10.76 27.82
C THR A 105 5.68 10.48 26.61
N THR A 106 6.57 9.48 26.72
CA THR A 106 7.46 9.10 25.62
C THR A 106 6.69 8.62 24.39
N ILE A 107 5.60 7.87 24.57
CA ILE A 107 4.86 7.34 23.42
C ILE A 107 4.15 8.44 22.63
N VAL A 108 3.65 9.49 23.28
CA VAL A 108 3.02 10.63 22.59
C VAL A 108 4.01 11.30 21.64
N GLU A 109 5.25 11.52 22.07
CA GLU A 109 6.31 12.09 21.21
C GLU A 109 6.62 11.18 20.01
N ILE A 110 6.74 9.87 20.25
CA ILE A 110 6.99 8.88 19.19
C ILE A 110 5.82 8.79 18.21
N GLU A 111 4.59 8.89 18.70
CA GLU A 111 3.38 8.88 17.86
C GLU A 111 3.31 10.08 16.93
N ILE A 112 3.73 11.26 17.39
CA ILE A 112 3.89 12.45 16.52
C ILE A 112 4.90 12.17 15.41
N MET A 113 6.08 11.64 15.75
CA MET A 113 7.10 11.29 14.76
C MET A 113 6.63 10.23 13.77
N TYR A 114 5.86 9.24 14.25
CA TYR A 114 5.26 8.20 13.41
C TYR A 114 4.21 8.77 12.44
N ARG A 115 3.33 9.66 12.91
CA ARG A 115 2.35 10.33 12.04
C ARG A 115 3.02 11.20 10.99
N MET A 116 4.05 11.97 11.38
CA MET A 116 4.86 12.75 10.44
C MET A 116 5.57 11.85 9.42
N HIS A 117 6.05 10.68 9.85
CA HIS A 117 6.61 9.69 8.94
C HIS A 117 5.59 9.17 7.93
N LEU A 118 4.39 8.78 8.37
CA LEU A 118 3.31 8.34 7.48
C LEU A 118 2.96 9.40 6.43
N LEU A 119 2.79 10.67 6.86
CA LEU A 119 2.51 11.80 5.96
C LEU A 119 3.66 12.03 4.96
N SER A 120 4.91 11.94 5.40
CA SER A 120 6.09 12.07 4.55
C SER A 120 6.15 10.97 3.49
N VAL A 121 5.89 9.71 3.88
CA VAL A 121 5.85 8.57 2.94
C VAL A 121 4.67 8.72 1.98
N PHE A 122 3.49 9.12 2.45
CA PHE A 122 2.33 9.36 1.61
C PHE A 122 2.64 10.39 0.51
N GLY A 123 3.18 11.55 0.88
CA GLY A 123 3.57 12.59 -0.07
C GLY A 123 4.63 12.10 -1.06
N TYR A 124 5.59 11.31 -0.58
CA TYR A 124 6.64 10.74 -1.43
C TYR A 124 6.07 9.78 -2.49
N TYR A 125 5.23 8.83 -2.10
CA TYR A 125 4.59 7.89 -3.02
C TYR A 125 3.60 8.60 -3.98
N SER A 126 2.90 9.62 -3.50
CA SER A 126 2.00 10.42 -4.34
C SER A 126 2.79 11.12 -5.46
N ASN A 127 3.96 11.67 -5.13
CA ASN A 127 4.86 12.27 -6.11
C ASN A 127 5.42 11.25 -7.11
N LEU A 128 5.76 10.04 -6.67
CA LEU A 128 6.17 8.95 -7.58
C LEU A 128 5.05 8.55 -8.53
N LEU A 129 3.83 8.40 -8.02
CA LEU A 129 2.65 8.09 -8.84
C LEU A 129 2.47 9.13 -9.94
N ILE A 130 2.56 10.42 -9.62
CA ILE A 130 2.48 11.51 -10.60
C ILE A 130 3.54 11.36 -11.69
N LYS A 131 4.79 11.06 -11.31
CA LYS A 131 5.90 10.86 -12.26
C LYS A 131 5.64 9.67 -13.18
N PHE A 132 5.24 8.52 -12.65
CA PHE A 132 4.95 7.33 -13.46
C PHE A 132 3.79 7.56 -14.43
N VAL A 133 2.71 8.20 -13.96
CA VAL A 133 1.55 8.53 -14.81
C VAL A 133 1.95 9.51 -15.91
N SER A 134 2.80 10.50 -15.60
CA SER A 134 3.35 11.42 -16.61
C SER A 134 4.16 10.69 -17.69
N MET A 135 4.94 9.67 -17.32
CA MET A 135 5.73 8.88 -18.27
C MET A 135 4.86 8.06 -19.24
N ILE A 136 3.68 7.58 -18.81
CA ILE A 136 2.79 6.76 -19.67
C ILE A 136 1.79 7.60 -20.48
N LYS A 137 1.48 8.82 -20.04
CA LYS A 137 0.46 9.70 -20.65
C LYS A 137 0.59 9.90 -22.17
N PRO A 138 1.80 10.00 -22.77
CA PRO A 138 1.95 10.15 -24.21
C PRO A 138 1.64 8.86 -25.02
N TYR A 139 1.59 7.71 -24.36
CA TYR A 139 1.49 6.40 -25.03
C TYR A 139 0.18 5.68 -24.72
N ARG A 140 -0.46 6.00 -23.60
CA ARG A 140 -1.72 5.40 -23.16
C ARG A 140 -2.67 6.46 -22.66
N ASN A 141 -3.88 6.45 -23.22
CA ASN A 141 -4.95 7.29 -22.73
C ASN A 141 -5.41 6.79 -21.34
N MET A 142 -5.11 7.57 -20.30
CA MET A 142 -5.52 7.34 -18.92
C MET A 142 -6.44 8.45 -18.41
N ASN A 143 -7.11 9.16 -19.32
CA ASN A 143 -8.05 10.23 -18.97
C ASN A 143 -9.09 9.70 -17.98
N HIS A 144 -9.48 10.52 -17.01
CA HIS A 144 -10.47 10.17 -15.98
C HIS A 144 -10.01 9.15 -14.94
N PHE A 145 -8.98 8.35 -15.21
CA PHE A 145 -8.45 7.39 -14.24
C PHE A 145 -7.74 8.08 -13.07
N PHE A 146 -7.03 9.18 -13.34
CA PHE A 146 -6.26 9.93 -12.34
C PHE A 146 -6.78 11.35 -12.10
N ASP A 147 -8.01 11.69 -12.49
CA ASP A 147 -8.56 13.05 -12.39
C ASP A 147 -8.61 13.58 -10.94
N PHE A 148 -8.73 12.68 -9.96
CA PHE A 148 -8.65 13.06 -8.54
C PHE A 148 -7.25 13.50 -8.11
N ILE A 149 -6.19 13.07 -8.83
CA ILE A 149 -4.86 13.67 -8.72
C ILE A 149 -4.94 14.96 -9.51
N GLN A 150 -5.40 16.01 -8.83
CA GLN A 150 -5.79 17.35 -9.31
C GLN A 150 -4.78 18.07 -10.26
N LEU A 151 -3.62 17.45 -10.51
CA LEU A 151 -2.52 17.90 -11.36
C LEU A 151 -2.60 17.41 -12.81
N PHE A 152 -3.54 16.54 -13.19
CA PHE A 152 -3.61 15.99 -14.56
C PHE A 152 -4.55 16.74 -15.52
N ASN A 153 -5.14 17.86 -15.10
CA ASN A 153 -6.10 18.67 -15.89
C ASN A 153 -5.53 19.33 -17.17
N GLU A 154 -4.23 19.22 -17.46
CA GLU A 154 -3.69 19.71 -18.73
C GLU A 154 -3.86 18.66 -19.84
N ASN A 155 -4.92 18.85 -20.62
CA ASN A 155 -5.28 18.07 -21.81
C ASN A 155 -4.35 18.37 -22.99
N LYS A 156 -3.22 17.67 -23.07
CA LYS A 156 -2.56 17.36 -24.35
C LYS A 156 -2.08 15.92 -24.32
N SER A 157 -3.01 14.98 -24.53
CA SER A 157 -2.64 13.64 -24.97
C SER A 157 -2.21 13.74 -26.44
N VAL A 158 -0.94 13.50 -26.72
CA VAL A 158 -0.47 13.27 -28.08
C VAL A 158 -0.38 11.75 -28.21
N ASN A 159 -1.27 11.14 -28.98
CA ASN A 159 -1.20 9.70 -29.25
C ASN A 159 0.00 9.43 -30.16
N LEU A 160 1.15 9.12 -29.57
CA LEU A 160 2.35 8.73 -30.29
C LEU A 160 2.25 7.27 -30.73
N THR A 161 2.83 6.93 -31.88
CA THR A 161 2.93 5.54 -32.35
C THR A 161 3.80 4.72 -31.40
N THR A 162 3.27 3.59 -30.92
CA THR A 162 3.98 2.71 -30.00
C THR A 162 4.96 1.79 -30.74
N THR A 163 6.14 1.61 -30.15
CA THR A 163 7.08 0.54 -30.53
C THR A 163 7.02 -0.56 -29.48
N THR A 164 7.44 -1.79 -29.82
CA THR A 164 7.48 -2.92 -28.85
C THR A 164 8.25 -2.57 -27.57
N LYS A 165 9.31 -1.76 -27.66
CA LYS A 165 10.06 -1.28 -26.49
C LYS A 165 9.23 -0.35 -25.59
N ILE A 166 8.44 0.54 -26.20
CA ILE A 166 7.55 1.46 -25.48
C ILE A 166 6.39 0.68 -24.84
N GLU A 167 5.86 -0.33 -25.53
CA GLU A 167 4.80 -1.20 -24.98
C GLU A 167 5.28 -1.93 -23.73
N ASN A 168 6.46 -2.55 -23.79
CA ASN A 168 7.08 -3.19 -22.63
C ASN A 168 7.33 -2.21 -21.48
N LEU A 169 7.77 -0.99 -21.79
CA LEU A 169 7.95 0.08 -20.81
C LEU A 169 6.63 0.45 -20.13
N VAL A 170 5.57 0.69 -20.91
CA VAL A 170 4.24 1.03 -20.41
C VAL A 170 3.69 -0.10 -19.56
N GLU A 171 3.82 -1.35 -19.99
CA GLU A 171 3.37 -2.51 -19.22
C GLU A 171 4.12 -2.63 -17.88
N SER A 172 5.45 -2.45 -17.88
CA SER A 172 6.22 -2.48 -16.64
C SER A 172 5.81 -1.34 -15.68
N LEU A 173 5.65 -0.12 -16.21
CA LEU A 173 5.22 1.03 -15.42
C LEU A 173 3.82 0.85 -14.84
N LEU A 174 2.88 0.24 -15.57
CA LEU A 174 1.54 -0.05 -15.03
C LEU A 174 1.59 -1.01 -13.84
N LYS A 175 2.46 -2.04 -13.89
CA LYS A 175 2.67 -2.93 -12.75
C LYS A 175 3.30 -2.20 -11.55
N VAL A 176 4.22 -1.27 -11.80
CA VAL A 176 4.80 -0.39 -10.75
C VAL A 176 3.76 0.56 -10.17
N ILE A 177 2.91 1.17 -11.01
CA ILE A 177 1.81 2.04 -10.61
C ILE A 177 0.81 1.27 -9.74
N HIS A 178 0.44 0.05 -10.13
CA HIS A 178 -0.43 -0.81 -9.34
C HIS A 178 0.14 -1.02 -7.92
N LYS A 179 1.42 -1.40 -7.80
CA LYS A 179 2.10 -1.53 -6.50
C LYS A 179 2.14 -0.21 -5.72
N CYS A 180 2.35 0.91 -6.39
CA CYS A 180 2.35 2.24 -5.79
C CYS A 180 0.98 2.62 -5.21
N LEU A 181 -0.10 2.35 -5.94
CA LEU A 181 -1.49 2.55 -5.50
C LEU A 181 -1.82 1.73 -4.25
N VAL A 182 -1.41 0.47 -4.22
CA VAL A 182 -1.55 -0.39 -3.03
C VAL A 182 -0.82 0.22 -1.84
N CYS A 183 0.44 0.63 -2.03
CA CYS A 183 1.22 1.24 -0.95
C CYS A 183 0.53 2.51 -0.42
N LEU A 184 0.01 3.36 -1.31
CA LEU A 184 -0.76 4.55 -0.93
C LEU A 184 -2.02 4.18 -0.15
N GLY A 185 -2.75 3.14 -0.56
CA GLY A 185 -3.88 2.60 0.17
C GLY A 185 -3.51 2.11 1.58
N ASP A 186 -2.38 1.41 1.72
CA ASP A 186 -1.88 0.93 3.02
C ASP A 186 -1.51 2.10 3.93
N ILE A 187 -0.76 3.10 3.42
CA ILE A 187 -0.39 4.30 4.17
C ILE A 187 -1.63 5.07 4.62
N SER A 188 -2.60 5.28 3.72
CA SER A 188 -3.86 5.94 4.05
C SER A 188 -4.65 5.16 5.08
N ARG A 189 -4.67 3.82 5.04
CA ARG A 189 -5.30 3.02 6.08
C ARG A 189 -4.62 3.24 7.44
N TYR A 190 -3.29 3.25 7.49
CA TYR A 190 -2.58 3.53 8.75
C TYR A 190 -2.82 4.96 9.26
N LEU A 191 -2.94 5.95 8.37
CA LEU A 191 -3.35 7.31 8.74
C LEU A 191 -4.79 7.37 9.27
N SER A 192 -5.70 6.54 8.71
CA SER A 192 -7.10 6.48 9.13
C SER A 192 -7.30 5.98 10.57
N GLU A 193 -6.30 5.34 11.16
CA GLU A 193 -6.29 5.01 12.59
C GLU A 193 -6.29 6.28 13.48
N TYR A 194 -5.92 7.44 12.92
CA TYR A 194 -5.84 8.72 13.63
C TYR A 194 -6.97 9.70 13.27
N ASP A 195 -7.35 9.79 12.00
CA ASP A 195 -8.36 10.74 11.53
C ASP A 195 -9.75 10.10 11.26
N GLY A 196 -9.83 8.76 11.25
CA GLY A 196 -11.05 8.01 10.95
C GLY A 196 -11.45 8.00 9.47
N CYS A 197 -10.67 8.60 8.57
CA CYS A 197 -11.02 8.80 7.16
C CYS A 197 -10.53 7.65 6.27
N ILE A 198 -11.33 6.59 6.15
CA ILE A 198 -11.01 5.43 5.31
C ILE A 198 -11.15 5.68 3.79
N GLN A 199 -11.83 6.74 3.37
CA GLN A 199 -12.20 7.00 1.98
C GLN A 199 -10.98 7.14 1.07
N THR A 200 -9.88 7.68 1.59
CA THR A 200 -8.64 7.82 0.82
C THR A 200 -8.01 6.47 0.54
N ALA A 201 -7.99 5.57 1.54
CA ALA A 201 -7.49 4.21 1.37
C ALA A 201 -8.36 3.41 0.38
N GLU A 202 -9.69 3.52 0.54
CA GLU A 202 -10.67 2.89 -0.35
C GLU A 202 -10.49 3.31 -1.81
N LYS A 203 -10.27 4.60 -2.07
CA LYS A 203 -10.00 5.11 -3.43
C LYS A 203 -8.75 4.47 -4.03
N TYR A 204 -7.64 4.44 -3.29
CA TYR A 204 -6.37 3.87 -3.76
C TYR A 204 -6.47 2.37 -4.05
N TYR A 205 -7.14 1.59 -3.20
CA TYR A 205 -7.36 0.18 -3.48
C TYR A 205 -8.33 -0.04 -4.64
N THR A 206 -9.40 0.73 -4.74
CA THR A 206 -10.33 0.67 -5.87
C THR A 206 -9.61 0.94 -7.19
N MET A 207 -8.74 1.95 -7.24
CA MET A 207 -7.92 2.19 -8.42
C MET A 207 -6.97 1.05 -8.73
N ALA A 208 -6.35 0.43 -7.72
CA ALA A 208 -5.50 -0.74 -7.95
C ALA A 208 -6.30 -1.87 -8.61
N VAL A 209 -7.52 -2.17 -8.11
CA VAL A 209 -8.44 -3.15 -8.72
C VAL A 209 -8.81 -2.78 -10.15
N LEU A 210 -9.13 -1.51 -10.42
CA LEU A 210 -9.49 -1.05 -11.76
C LEU A 210 -8.31 -1.11 -12.74
N LEU A 211 -7.08 -0.96 -12.24
CA LEU A 211 -5.87 -1.03 -13.06
C LEU A 211 -5.52 -2.48 -13.42
N ASP A 212 -5.67 -3.39 -12.46
CA ASP A 212 -5.37 -4.81 -12.62
C ASP A 212 -6.35 -5.66 -11.79
N PRO A 213 -7.47 -6.11 -12.38
CA PRO A 213 -8.50 -6.88 -11.67
C PRO A 213 -8.09 -8.34 -11.41
N GLU A 214 -6.98 -8.81 -12.00
CA GLU A 214 -6.49 -10.18 -11.80
C GLU A 214 -5.85 -10.36 -10.43
N ILE A 215 -5.39 -9.26 -9.80
CA ILE A 215 -4.73 -9.29 -8.50
C ILE A 215 -5.75 -9.16 -7.38
N GLY A 216 -5.89 -10.22 -6.57
CA GLY A 216 -6.86 -10.26 -5.48
C GLY A 216 -6.48 -9.40 -4.26
N MET A 217 -5.21 -9.09 -4.06
CA MET A 217 -4.74 -8.46 -2.81
C MET A 217 -5.42 -7.10 -2.49
N PRO A 218 -5.59 -6.15 -3.43
CA PRO A 218 -6.34 -4.91 -3.15
C PRO A 218 -7.78 -5.15 -2.67
N LEU A 219 -8.46 -6.19 -3.19
CA LEU A 219 -9.81 -6.59 -2.72
C LEU A 219 -9.76 -7.04 -1.26
N ASN A 220 -8.75 -7.81 -0.85
CA ASN A 220 -8.57 -8.15 0.57
C ASN A 220 -8.42 -6.90 1.44
N GLN A 221 -7.72 -5.88 0.96
CA GLN A 221 -7.57 -4.63 1.71
C GLN A 221 -8.89 -3.85 1.80
N LEU A 222 -9.71 -3.83 0.73
CA LEU A 222 -11.06 -3.26 0.77
C LEU A 222 -11.95 -3.98 1.80
N GLY A 223 -11.90 -5.32 1.83
CA GLY A 223 -12.61 -6.10 2.86
C GLY A 223 -12.16 -5.76 4.29
N THR A 224 -10.87 -5.50 4.47
CA THR A 224 -10.31 -5.04 5.76
C THR A 224 -10.85 -3.66 6.15
N LEU A 225 -11.01 -2.74 5.21
CA LEU A 225 -11.56 -1.39 5.45
C LEU A 225 -13.05 -1.44 5.82
N CYS A 226 -13.83 -2.32 5.19
CA CYS A 226 -15.25 -2.50 5.53
C CYS A 226 -15.44 -2.89 7.00
N GLY A 227 -14.49 -3.65 7.57
CA GLY A 227 -14.50 -4.03 8.97
C GLY A 227 -15.81 -4.72 9.38
N ARG A 228 -16.60 -4.07 10.24
CA ARG A 228 -17.88 -4.57 10.77
C ARG A 228 -19.12 -3.93 10.13
N SER A 229 -18.93 -3.05 9.15
CA SER A 229 -20.02 -2.41 8.42
C SER A 229 -20.92 -3.48 7.80
N ASN A 230 -22.23 -3.21 7.77
CA ASN A 230 -23.25 -4.11 7.23
C ASN A 230 -23.12 -5.57 7.76
N SER A 231 -22.94 -5.73 9.07
CA SER A 231 -22.73 -7.05 9.71
C SER A 231 -21.56 -7.87 9.14
N SER A 232 -20.55 -7.17 8.62
CA SER A 232 -19.38 -7.74 7.93
C SER A 232 -19.70 -8.40 6.59
N CYS A 233 -20.89 -8.22 6.02
CA CYS A 233 -21.25 -8.74 4.70
C CYS A 233 -20.36 -8.14 3.60
N ASP A 234 -20.11 -6.83 3.66
CA ASP A 234 -19.26 -6.13 2.68
C ASP A 234 -17.82 -6.66 2.74
N ALA A 235 -17.31 -6.90 3.96
CA ALA A 235 -16.00 -7.50 4.15
C ALA A 235 -15.92 -8.92 3.57
N ALA A 236 -16.93 -9.76 3.83
CA ALA A 236 -17.00 -11.12 3.29
C ALA A 236 -17.07 -11.12 1.76
N PHE A 237 -17.84 -10.22 1.15
CA PHE A 237 -17.92 -10.04 -0.31
C PHE A 237 -16.53 -9.79 -0.90
N PHE A 238 -15.79 -8.83 -0.38
CA PHE A 238 -14.45 -8.51 -0.89
C PHE A 238 -13.43 -9.64 -0.65
N TYR A 239 -13.48 -10.35 0.48
CA TYR A 239 -12.61 -11.51 0.70
C TYR A 239 -12.92 -12.65 -0.28
N LEU A 240 -14.20 -12.89 -0.59
CA LEU A 240 -14.59 -13.89 -1.59
C LEU A 240 -14.14 -13.49 -3.00
N LEU A 241 -14.29 -12.22 -3.38
CA LEU A 241 -13.76 -11.71 -4.65
C LEU A 241 -12.23 -11.86 -4.72
N CYS A 242 -11.52 -11.54 -3.64
CA CYS A 242 -10.07 -11.75 -3.56
C CYS A 242 -9.67 -13.21 -3.83
N LEU A 243 -10.38 -14.16 -3.22
CA LEU A 243 -10.13 -15.60 -3.41
C LEU A 243 -10.52 -16.11 -4.80
N SER A 244 -11.40 -15.38 -5.49
CA SER A 244 -11.87 -15.72 -6.84
C SER A 244 -11.04 -15.06 -7.96
N ALA A 245 -10.08 -14.20 -7.61
CA ALA A 245 -9.20 -13.56 -8.56
C ALA A 245 -8.20 -14.56 -9.18
N VAL A 246 -7.64 -14.22 -10.35
CA VAL A 246 -6.62 -15.05 -11.03
C VAL A 246 -5.38 -15.22 -10.16
N HIS A 247 -5.02 -14.17 -9.42
CA HIS A 247 -3.93 -14.14 -8.46
C HIS A 247 -4.48 -13.83 -7.06
N PRO A 248 -5.01 -14.85 -6.34
CA PRO A 248 -5.59 -14.66 -5.02
C PRO A 248 -4.54 -14.28 -3.97
N PHE A 249 -4.98 -13.71 -2.85
CA PHE A 249 -4.13 -13.46 -1.69
C PHE A 249 -4.49 -14.45 -0.57
N ASP A 250 -3.54 -15.31 -0.19
CA ASP A 250 -3.76 -16.41 0.75
C ASP A 250 -4.36 -15.95 2.09
N GLY A 251 -3.97 -14.76 2.57
CA GLY A 251 -4.48 -14.20 3.84
C GLY A 251 -5.98 -13.89 3.84
N ALA A 252 -6.64 -13.84 2.67
CA ALA A 252 -8.08 -13.62 2.58
C ALA A 252 -8.88 -14.80 3.17
N LYS A 253 -8.34 -16.04 3.10
CA LYS A 253 -8.98 -17.22 3.68
C LYS A 253 -9.04 -17.11 5.21
N ASP A 254 -7.92 -16.75 5.83
CA ASP A 254 -7.84 -16.57 7.29
C ASP A 254 -8.73 -15.40 7.75
N ASN A 255 -8.74 -14.31 6.98
CA ASN A 255 -9.64 -13.18 7.24
C ASN A 255 -11.12 -13.57 7.21
N LEU A 256 -11.51 -14.37 6.22
CA LEU A 256 -12.88 -14.87 6.07
C LEU A 256 -13.25 -15.87 7.17
N GLN A 257 -12.34 -16.77 7.52
CA GLN A 257 -12.54 -17.71 8.63
C GLN A 257 -12.75 -16.95 9.95
N MET A 258 -11.86 -16.02 10.29
CA MET A 258 -12.01 -15.22 11.50
C MET A 258 -13.30 -14.40 11.50
N LEU A 259 -13.75 -13.93 10.34
CA LEU A 259 -15.02 -13.21 10.20
C LEU A 259 -16.19 -14.14 10.53
N PHE A 260 -16.23 -15.35 9.99
CA PHE A 260 -17.29 -16.32 10.26
C PHE A 260 -17.30 -16.76 11.73
N GLU A 261 -16.16 -17.07 12.32
CA GLU A 261 -16.06 -17.43 13.74
C GLU A 261 -16.61 -16.32 14.66
N ARG A 262 -16.34 -15.05 14.32
CA ARG A 262 -16.88 -13.91 15.07
C ARG A 262 -18.39 -13.77 14.87
N ASN A 263 -18.88 -13.92 13.65
CA ASN A 263 -20.30 -13.83 13.34
C ASN A 263 -21.10 -14.98 14.00
N GLU A 264 -20.55 -16.19 14.04
CA GLU A 264 -21.12 -17.33 14.74
C GLU A 264 -21.27 -17.05 16.24
N LYS A 265 -20.22 -16.56 16.90
CA LYS A 265 -20.27 -16.14 18.32
C LYS A 265 -21.37 -15.10 18.56
N ARG A 266 -21.43 -14.07 17.73
CA ARG A 266 -22.45 -13.01 17.82
C ARG A 266 -23.86 -13.56 17.60
N PHE A 267 -24.05 -14.46 16.65
CA PHE A 267 -25.33 -15.11 16.40
C PHE A 267 -25.80 -15.88 17.64
N LEU A 268 -24.93 -16.70 18.24
CA LEU A 268 -25.24 -17.47 19.45
C LEU A 268 -25.60 -16.57 20.64
N GLU A 269 -24.91 -15.43 20.81
CA GLU A 269 -25.23 -14.44 21.84
C GLU A 269 -26.63 -13.84 21.65
N LEU A 270 -26.97 -13.46 20.41
CA LEU A 270 -28.29 -12.93 20.07
C LEU A 270 -29.40 -13.97 20.27
N SER A 271 -29.16 -15.23 19.90
CA SER A 271 -30.11 -16.33 20.12
C SER A 271 -30.37 -16.58 21.61
N LYS A 272 -29.33 -16.52 22.44
CA LYS A 272 -29.47 -16.63 23.91
C LYS A 272 -30.27 -15.47 24.50
N GLN A 273 -30.02 -14.25 24.06
CA GLN A 273 -30.77 -13.06 24.48
C GLN A 273 -32.25 -13.15 24.08
N GLN A 274 -32.55 -13.58 22.86
CA GLN A 274 -33.93 -13.79 22.41
C GLN A 274 -34.65 -14.85 23.24
N THR A 275 -33.97 -15.95 23.57
CA THR A 275 -34.54 -17.03 24.41
C THR A 275 -34.81 -16.53 25.83
N LYS A 276 -33.87 -15.77 26.42
CA LYS A 276 -34.04 -15.15 27.74
C LYS A 276 -35.23 -14.19 27.75
N ASN A 277 -35.33 -13.29 26.76
CA ASN A 277 -36.42 -12.32 26.65
C ASN A 277 -37.78 -13.00 26.49
N ARG A 278 -37.86 -14.14 25.78
CA ARG A 278 -39.09 -14.95 25.70
C ARG A 278 -39.45 -15.54 27.06
N ASN A 279 -38.48 -16.14 27.76
CA ASN A 279 -38.71 -16.74 29.08
C ASN A 279 -39.13 -15.70 30.13
N ASP A 280 -38.54 -14.50 30.10
CA ASP A 280 -38.90 -13.40 31.01
C ASP A 280 -40.33 -12.90 30.73
N LYS A 281 -40.75 -12.81 29.46
CA LYS A 281 -42.14 -12.52 29.09
C LYS A 281 -43.10 -13.61 29.59
N THR A 282 -42.77 -14.88 29.39
CA THR A 282 -43.61 -16.00 29.87
C THR A 282 -43.75 -15.96 31.39
N ARG A 283 -42.65 -15.78 32.13
CA ARG A 283 -42.67 -15.64 33.60
C ARG A 283 -43.50 -14.44 34.07
N PHE A 284 -43.45 -13.32 33.35
CA PHE A 284 -44.25 -12.16 33.67
C PHE A 284 -45.74 -12.42 33.46
N VAL A 285 -46.14 -13.08 32.37
CA VAL A 285 -47.53 -13.50 32.12
C VAL A 285 -48.01 -14.47 33.21
N GLU A 286 -47.23 -15.51 33.51
CA GLU A 286 -47.55 -16.47 34.59
C GLU A 286 -47.69 -15.80 35.97
N PHE A 287 -46.93 -14.73 36.23
CA PHE A 287 -47.04 -13.95 37.45
C PHE A 287 -48.33 -13.14 37.50
N ILE A 288 -48.71 -12.49 36.39
CA ILE A 288 -49.97 -11.72 36.29
C ILE A 288 -51.18 -12.65 36.48
N ASP A 289 -51.19 -13.82 35.84
CA ASP A 289 -52.28 -14.81 35.95
C ASP A 289 -52.42 -15.43 37.37
N ARG A 290 -51.40 -15.29 38.23
CA ARG A 290 -51.46 -15.72 39.64
C ARG A 290 -52.02 -14.65 40.58
N ILE A 291 -51.94 -13.38 40.18
CA ILE A 291 -52.34 -12.24 41.02
C ILE A 291 -53.76 -11.77 40.71
N PHE A 292 -54.21 -11.91 39.46
CA PHE A 292 -55.55 -11.55 39.01
C PHE A 292 -56.35 -12.80 38.65
#